data_AF-A0A7S2TIB5-F1
#
_entry.id   AF-A0A7S2TIB5-F1
#
_cell.length_a   1.000
_cell.length_b   1.000
_cell.length_c   1.000
_cell.angle_alpha   90.00
_cell.angle_beta   90.00
_cell.angle_gamma   90.00
#
_symmetry.space_group_name_H-M   'P 1'
#
loop_
_entity.id
_entity.type
_entity.pdbx_description
1 polymer ?
#
loop_
_entity_poly.entity_id
_entity_poly.type
_entity_poly.pdbx_seq_one_letter_code
_entity_poly.pdbx_strand_id
1 'polypeptide(L)'
;WREAISAPAKIAASAVVLGSGNSLGPEGPSVEIGKGYGKVLSRGSQTRNALIAAGMAAGVSAGFNAPVSGVLFALETTFFSAQTDAKDSQSALVGVVVAAVVAAVASRVGLGEAPPLFAIPQYQLGSYFELPLYVFLGFLCGAASLSFSWLTE
;
A
#
# COMPACT_ATOMS: atom_id res chain seq x y z
N TRP A 1 -5.78 16.32 15.91
CA TRP A 1 -4.55 17.11 16.09
C TRP A 1 -3.30 16.24 16.09
N ARG A 2 -3.17 15.20 16.92
CA ARG A 2 -2.02 14.24 16.88
C ARG A 2 -1.78 13.60 15.50
N GLU A 3 -2.85 13.27 14.77
CA GLU A 3 -2.77 12.59 13.45
C GLU A 3 -2.38 13.48 12.27
N ALA A 4 -2.53 14.80 12.37
CA ALA A 4 -2.12 15.74 11.32
C ALA A 4 -0.65 16.16 11.46
N ILE A 5 -0.16 16.17 12.71
CA ILE A 5 1.24 16.47 13.05
C ILE A 5 2.14 15.25 12.76
N SER A 6 1.58 14.04 12.72
CA SER A 6 2.34 12.82 12.46
C SER A 6 2.79 12.65 11.00
N ALA A 7 2.08 13.20 10.01
CA ALA A 7 2.47 13.08 8.60
C ALA A 7 3.84 13.73 8.29
N PRO A 8 4.08 15.02 8.61
CA PRO A 8 5.39 15.64 8.38
C PRO A 8 6.50 15.02 9.23
N ALA A 9 6.20 14.62 10.47
CA ALA A 9 7.15 13.93 11.32
C ALA A 9 7.56 12.55 10.75
N LYS A 10 6.61 11.79 10.20
CA LYS A 10 6.88 10.50 9.53
C LYS A 10 7.66 10.68 8.24
N ILE A 11 7.38 11.72 7.46
CA ILE A 11 8.18 12.07 6.27
C ILE A 11 9.63 12.32 6.68
N ALA A 12 9.87 13.18 7.68
CA ALA A 12 11.21 13.51 8.14
C ALA A 12 11.94 12.28 8.71
N ALA A 13 11.27 11.50 9.58
CA ALA A 13 11.85 10.29 10.16
C ALA A 13 12.21 9.26 9.07
N SER A 14 11.32 9.05 8.09
CA SER A 14 11.57 8.10 7.00
C SER A 14 12.70 8.56 6.10
N ALA A 15 12.78 9.86 5.79
CA ALA A 15 13.88 10.42 5.01
C ALA A 15 15.24 10.21 5.69
N VAL A 16 15.33 10.42 7.01
CA VAL A 16 16.57 10.21 7.78
C VAL A 16 16.93 8.73 7.82
N VAL A 17 15.97 7.86 8.14
CA VAL A 17 16.21 6.42 8.28
C VAL A 17 16.59 5.77 6.94
N LEU A 18 15.85 6.06 5.87
CA LEU A 18 16.16 5.56 4.53
C LEU A 18 17.47 6.16 4.00
N GLY A 19 17.68 7.46 4.22
CA GLY A 19 18.91 8.16 3.83
C GLY A 19 20.16 7.68 4.58
N SER A 20 19.99 7.15 5.80
CA SER A 20 21.08 6.57 6.60
C SER A 20 21.46 5.14 6.20
N GLY A 21 20.74 4.52 5.26
CA GLY A 21 21.02 3.16 4.79
C GLY A 21 20.53 2.06 5.73
N ASN A 22 19.54 2.36 6.58
CA ASN A 22 18.95 1.35 7.46
C ASN A 22 18.14 0.30 6.65
N SER A 23 17.98 -0.91 7.20
CA SER A 23 17.25 -2.02 6.58
C SER A 23 15.73 -1.84 6.73
N LEU A 24 15.21 -0.71 6.23
CA LEU A 24 13.79 -0.38 6.25
C LEU A 24 13.35 0.06 4.86
N GLY A 25 12.10 -0.26 4.51
CA GLY A 25 11.50 0.12 3.23
C GLY A 25 10.63 1.38 3.34
N PRO A 26 10.38 2.09 2.22
CA PRO A 26 9.46 3.24 2.19
C PRO A 26 7.99 2.83 2.29
N GLU A 27 7.67 1.53 2.30
CA GLU A 27 6.31 1.01 2.13
C GLU A 27 5.37 1.40 3.26
N GLY A 28 5.76 1.12 4.50
CA GLY A 28 4.97 1.46 5.69
C GLY A 28 4.72 2.97 5.82
N PRO A 29 5.76 3.82 5.76
CA PRO A 29 5.59 5.26 5.84
C PRO A 29 4.66 5.83 4.76
N SER A 30 4.78 5.39 3.51
CA SER A 30 3.98 5.93 2.41
C SER A 30 2.47 5.71 2.61
N VAL A 31 2.10 4.49 3.04
CA VAL A 31 0.73 4.14 3.42
C VAL A 31 0.22 5.06 4.51
N GLU A 32 1.02 5.26 5.56
CA GLU A 32 0.57 5.95 6.76
C GLU A 32 0.45 7.47 6.55
N ILE A 33 1.35 8.05 5.75
CA ILE A 33 1.26 9.44 5.30
C ILE A 33 -0.03 9.64 4.49
N GLY A 34 -0.28 8.76 3.51
CA GLY A 34 -1.51 8.77 2.71
C GLY A 34 -2.78 8.63 3.55
N LYS A 35 -2.78 7.70 4.51
CA LYS A 35 -3.86 7.52 5.51
C LYS A 35 -4.09 8.78 6.32
N GLY A 36 -3.02 9.46 6.73
CA GLY A 36 -3.08 10.72 7.48
C GLY A 36 -3.79 11.82 6.72
N TYR A 37 -3.42 12.03 5.45
CA TYR A 37 -4.11 12.99 4.57
C TYR A 37 -5.57 12.62 4.34
N GLY A 38 -5.86 11.34 4.05
CA GLY A 38 -7.22 10.84 3.89
C GLY A 38 -8.09 11.09 5.14
N LYS A 39 -7.54 10.86 6.34
CA LYS A 39 -8.21 11.15 7.62
C LYS A 39 -8.52 12.64 7.80
N VAL A 40 -7.58 13.52 7.47
CA VAL A 40 -7.79 14.97 7.56
C VAL A 40 -8.90 15.43 6.62
N LEU A 41 -8.88 14.95 5.37
CA LEU A 41 -9.85 15.32 4.35
C LEU A 41 -11.24 14.72 4.60
N SER A 42 -11.29 13.59 5.32
CA SER A 42 -12.53 12.89 5.67
C SER A 42 -13.32 13.48 6.85
N ARG A 43 -12.81 14.53 7.52
CA ARG A 43 -13.44 15.09 8.73
C ARG A 43 -14.83 15.66 8.39
N GLY A 44 -15.86 15.11 9.03
CA GLY A 44 -17.25 15.53 8.82
C GLY A 44 -17.90 14.96 7.55
N SER A 45 -17.20 14.10 6.80
CA SER A 45 -17.77 13.43 5.63
C SER A 45 -18.47 12.13 6.02
N GLN A 46 -19.59 11.82 5.36
CA GLN A 46 -20.23 10.51 5.44
C GLN A 46 -19.39 9.42 4.72
N THR A 47 -18.59 9.81 3.72
CA THR A 47 -17.72 8.89 2.94
C THR A 47 -16.34 8.72 3.56
N ARG A 48 -16.25 8.72 4.89
CA ARG A 48 -14.97 8.78 5.63
C ARG A 48 -14.00 7.66 5.23
N ASN A 49 -14.49 6.43 5.17
CA ASN A 49 -13.66 5.27 4.84
C ASN A 49 -13.17 5.31 3.39
N ALA A 50 -13.97 5.84 2.47
CA ALA A 50 -13.58 6.00 1.07
C ALA A 50 -12.41 6.99 0.93
N LEU A 51 -12.45 8.14 1.63
CA LEU A 51 -11.35 9.12 1.59
C LEU A 51 -10.07 8.60 2.24
N ILE A 52 -10.20 7.84 3.33
CA ILE A 52 -9.04 7.19 3.98
C ILE A 52 -8.41 6.16 3.06
N ALA A 53 -9.22 5.29 2.45
CA ALA A 53 -8.76 4.29 1.48
C ALA A 53 -8.12 4.95 0.26
N ALA A 54 -8.72 6.03 -0.27
CA ALA A 54 -8.15 6.77 -1.41
C ALA A 54 -6.78 7.37 -1.08
N GLY A 55 -6.62 7.94 0.13
CA GLY A 55 -5.33 8.44 0.59
C GLY A 55 -4.28 7.34 0.75
N MET A 56 -4.66 6.19 1.32
CA MET A 56 -3.77 5.02 1.44
C MET A 56 -3.35 4.49 0.06
N ALA A 57 -4.31 4.32 -0.86
CA ALA A 57 -4.04 3.85 -2.21
C ALA A 57 -3.12 4.82 -2.97
N ALA A 58 -3.34 6.13 -2.85
CA ALA A 58 -2.48 7.15 -3.43
C ALA A 58 -1.04 7.07 -2.91
N GLY A 59 -0.85 6.92 -1.59
CA GLY A 59 0.47 6.77 -0.98
C GLY A 59 1.24 5.55 -1.51
N VAL A 60 0.59 4.37 -1.52
CA VAL A 60 1.21 3.15 -2.07
C VAL A 60 1.53 3.33 -3.56
N SER A 61 0.59 3.87 -4.33
CA SER A 61 0.77 4.02 -5.78
C SER A 61 1.89 4.99 -6.15
N ALA A 62 2.03 6.09 -5.41
CA ALA A 62 3.11 7.05 -5.59
C ALA A 62 4.48 6.45 -5.23
N GLY A 63 4.55 5.62 -4.19
CA GLY A 63 5.80 5.02 -3.71
C GLY A 63 6.28 3.83 -4.56
N PHE A 64 5.35 2.99 -5.05
CA PHE A 64 5.69 1.74 -5.73
C PHE A 64 5.39 1.74 -7.23
N ASN A 65 4.82 2.82 -7.75
CA ASN A 65 4.35 2.89 -9.13
C ASN A 65 3.37 1.74 -9.48
N ALA A 66 2.64 1.24 -8.47
CA ALA A 66 1.82 0.04 -8.54
C ALA A 66 0.35 0.34 -8.17
N PRO A 67 -0.40 1.03 -9.05
CA PRO A 67 -1.74 1.52 -8.73
C PRO A 67 -2.74 0.40 -8.38
N VAL A 68 -2.68 -0.73 -9.09
CA VAL A 68 -3.58 -1.86 -8.84
C VAL A 68 -3.34 -2.47 -7.45
N SER A 69 -2.07 -2.68 -7.09
CA SER A 69 -1.70 -3.19 -5.75
C SER A 69 -2.11 -2.21 -4.65
N GLY A 70 -1.87 -0.91 -4.86
CA GLY A 70 -2.26 0.13 -3.91
C GLY A 70 -3.76 0.19 -3.64
N VAL A 71 -4.59 0.02 -4.67
CA VAL A 71 -6.06 -0.05 -4.53
C VAL A 71 -6.46 -1.28 -3.73
N LEU A 72 -5.98 -2.48 -4.11
CA LEU A 72 -6.34 -3.72 -3.43
C LEU A 72 -5.93 -3.68 -1.95
N PHE A 73 -4.70 -3.24 -1.67
CA PHE A 73 -4.19 -3.08 -0.32
C PHE A 73 -5.04 -2.10 0.51
N ALA A 74 -5.40 -0.95 -0.05
CA ALA A 74 -6.21 0.03 0.66
C ALA A 74 -7.64 -0.47 0.93
N LEU A 75 -8.22 -1.23 -0.01
CA LEU A 75 -9.53 -1.83 0.14
C LEU A 75 -9.54 -2.91 1.22
N GLU A 76 -8.57 -3.82 1.17
CA GLU A 76 -8.39 -4.87 2.17
C GLU A 76 -8.19 -4.28 3.57
N THR A 77 -7.27 -3.34 3.70
CA THR A 77 -6.95 -2.75 5.00
C THR A 77 -8.09 -1.89 5.57
N THR A 78 -8.87 -1.21 4.73
CA THR A 78 -9.91 -0.27 5.21
C THR A 78 -11.29 -0.92 5.32
N PHE A 79 -11.72 -1.71 4.34
CA PHE A 79 -13.09 -2.24 4.30
C PHE A 79 -13.20 -3.61 4.97
N PHE A 80 -12.24 -4.52 4.77
CA PHE A 80 -12.28 -5.82 5.45
C PHE A 80 -11.99 -5.71 6.96
N SER A 81 -11.18 -4.73 7.38
CA SER A 81 -10.95 -4.48 8.81
C SER A 81 -12.16 -3.84 9.53
N ALA A 82 -13.00 -3.09 8.82
CA ALA A 82 -14.02 -2.23 9.44
C ALA A 82 -15.43 -2.84 9.57
N GLN A 83 -15.70 -4.05 9.05
CA GLN A 83 -17.04 -4.67 9.07
C GLN A 83 -18.18 -3.72 8.59
N THR A 84 -17.85 -2.72 7.78
CA THR A 84 -18.81 -1.71 7.32
C THR A 84 -19.58 -2.20 6.09
N ASP A 85 -20.89 -1.96 6.10
CA ASP A 85 -21.83 -2.36 5.06
C ASP A 85 -21.33 -2.06 3.64
N ALA A 86 -21.24 -3.11 2.82
CA ALA A 86 -20.77 -3.10 1.44
C ALA A 86 -21.55 -2.17 0.48
N LYS A 87 -22.65 -1.56 0.94
CA LYS A 87 -23.53 -0.71 0.13
C LYS A 87 -22.91 0.64 -0.26
N ASP A 88 -21.98 1.17 0.53
CA ASP A 88 -21.23 2.40 0.20
C ASP A 88 -19.93 2.14 -0.59
N SER A 89 -19.54 0.88 -0.80
CA SER A 89 -18.25 0.53 -1.39
C SER A 89 -18.15 0.79 -2.89
N GLN A 90 -19.26 0.78 -3.63
CA GLN A 90 -19.19 0.78 -5.10
C GLN A 90 -18.81 2.15 -5.68
N SER A 91 -19.36 3.25 -5.16
CA SER A 91 -18.89 4.60 -5.51
C SER A 91 -17.54 4.95 -4.89
N ALA A 92 -17.21 4.37 -3.74
CA ALA A 92 -15.91 4.55 -3.11
C ALA A 92 -14.77 3.96 -3.96
N LEU A 93 -14.98 2.81 -4.59
CA LEU A 93 -14.00 2.13 -5.43
C LEU A 93 -13.45 3.02 -6.55
N VAL A 94 -14.33 3.69 -7.29
CA VAL A 94 -13.92 4.56 -8.40
C VAL A 94 -13.01 5.69 -7.89
N GLY A 95 -13.37 6.30 -6.76
CA GLY A 95 -12.55 7.36 -6.14
C GLY A 95 -11.18 6.86 -5.70
N VAL A 96 -11.10 5.66 -5.12
CA VAL A 96 -9.83 5.04 -4.69
C VAL A 96 -8.95 4.74 -5.90
N VAL A 97 -9.52 4.18 -6.98
CA VAL A 97 -8.79 3.89 -8.22
C VAL A 97 -8.26 5.16 -8.86
N VAL A 98 -9.09 6.20 -8.99
CA VAL A 98 -8.67 7.48 -9.57
C VAL A 98 -7.56 8.11 -8.74
N ALA A 99 -7.67 8.11 -7.41
CA ALA A 99 -6.63 8.63 -6.54
C ALA A 99 -5.30 7.88 -6.69
N ALA A 100 -5.34 6.55 -6.77
CA ALA A 100 -4.18 5.69 -7.00
C ALA A 100 -3.48 5.99 -8.33
N VAL A 101 -4.25 6.06 -9.42
CA VAL A 101 -3.71 6.34 -10.76
C VAL A 101 -3.13 7.75 -10.84
N VAL A 102 -3.85 8.77 -10.34
CA VAL A 102 -3.35 10.15 -10.33
C VAL A 102 -2.06 10.25 -9.53
N ALA A 103 -1.97 9.57 -8.38
CA ALA A 103 -0.76 9.57 -7.57
C ALA A 103 0.43 8.87 -8.27
N ALA A 104 0.18 7.74 -8.94
CA ALA A 104 1.19 7.07 -9.75
C ALA A 104 1.68 7.96 -10.91
N VAL A 105 0.77 8.59 -11.64
CA VAL A 105 1.13 9.51 -12.74
C VAL A 105 1.88 10.74 -12.21
N ALA A 106 1.42 11.35 -11.12
CA ALA A 106 2.11 12.48 -10.49
C ALA A 106 3.53 12.11 -10.05
N SER A 107 3.71 10.91 -9.49
CA SER A 107 5.03 10.36 -9.13
C SER A 107 5.93 10.21 -10.38
N ARG A 108 5.42 9.61 -11.47
CA ARG A 108 6.16 9.48 -12.74
C ARG A 108 6.55 10.81 -13.35
N VAL A 109 5.65 11.80 -13.33
CA VAL A 109 5.90 13.13 -13.89
C VAL A 109 6.91 13.90 -13.03
N GLY A 110 6.83 13.78 -11.70
CA GLY A 110 7.69 14.52 -10.78
C GLY A 110 9.08 13.91 -10.58
N LEU A 111 9.19 12.58 -10.52
CA LEU A 111 10.43 11.85 -10.25
C LEU A 111 11.05 11.23 -11.51
N GLY A 112 10.35 11.29 -12.64
CA GLY A 112 10.71 10.63 -13.90
C GLY A 112 10.16 9.21 -14.02
N GLU A 113 10.14 8.68 -15.24
CA GLU A 113 9.81 7.27 -15.48
C GLU A 113 10.96 6.39 -15.02
N ALA A 114 10.93 5.98 -13.75
CA ALA A 114 11.80 4.93 -13.27
C ALA A 114 11.41 3.60 -13.96
N PRO A 115 12.37 2.83 -14.52
CA PRO A 115 12.09 1.47 -14.96
C PRO A 115 11.56 0.66 -13.77
N PRO A 116 10.81 -0.43 -14.02
CA PRO A 116 10.37 -1.33 -12.95
C PRO A 116 11.56 -1.70 -12.09
N LEU A 117 11.39 -1.58 -10.76
CA LEU A 117 12.47 -1.75 -9.79
C LEU A 117 13.16 -3.12 -9.91
N PHE A 118 12.44 -4.10 -10.44
CA PHE A 118 12.91 -5.44 -10.77
C PHE A 118 12.50 -5.82 -12.20
N ALA A 119 13.48 -6.16 -13.04
CA ALA A 119 13.23 -6.75 -14.37
C ALA A 119 13.05 -8.26 -14.21
N ILE A 120 11.80 -8.72 -14.25
CA ILE A 120 11.48 -10.15 -14.08
C ILE A 120 11.46 -10.81 -15.46
N PRO A 121 12.23 -11.88 -15.71
CA PRO A 121 12.17 -12.61 -16.96
C PRO A 121 10.80 -13.27 -17.13
N GLN A 122 10.37 -13.45 -18.39
CA GLN A 122 9.10 -14.11 -18.65
C GLN A 122 9.15 -15.57 -18.20
N TYR A 123 8.29 -15.92 -17.26
CA TYR A 123 8.13 -17.28 -16.77
C TYR A 123 6.86 -17.90 -17.35
N GLN A 124 6.97 -19.12 -17.86
CA GLN A 124 5.84 -19.92 -18.33
C GLN A 124 5.78 -21.19 -17.49
N LEU A 125 4.57 -21.58 -17.09
CA LEU A 125 4.32 -22.84 -16.42
C LEU A 125 4.73 -23.99 -17.36
N GLY A 126 5.74 -24.76 -16.95
CA GLY A 126 6.22 -25.88 -17.74
C GLY A 126 5.34 -27.11 -17.58
N SER A 127 4.83 -27.35 -16.37
CA SER A 127 4.02 -28.53 -16.04
C SER A 127 3.06 -28.26 -14.89
N TYR A 128 1.86 -28.85 -14.94
CA TYR A 128 0.89 -28.78 -13.84
C TYR A 128 1.41 -29.40 -12.52
N PHE A 129 2.46 -30.22 -12.58
CA PHE A 129 3.15 -30.75 -11.39
C PHE A 129 3.93 -29.70 -10.60
N GLU A 130 4.12 -28.49 -11.13
CA GLU A 130 4.74 -27.37 -10.40
C GLU A 130 3.75 -26.74 -9.39
N LEU A 131 2.43 -26.91 -9.57
CA LEU A 131 1.40 -26.32 -8.71
C LEU A 131 1.51 -26.78 -7.25
N PRO A 132 1.65 -28.08 -6.92
CA PRO A 132 1.86 -28.51 -5.54
C PRO A 132 3.13 -27.92 -4.90
N LEU A 133 4.20 -27.71 -5.70
CA LEU A 133 5.44 -27.11 -5.20
C LEU A 133 5.24 -25.65 -4.81
N TYR A 134 4.43 -24.89 -5.57
CA TYR A 134 4.08 -23.52 -5.19
C TYR A 134 3.21 -23.44 -3.93
N VAL A 135 2.30 -24.38 -3.74
CA VAL A 135 1.51 -24.47 -2.49
C VAL A 135 2.44 -24.73 -1.30
N PHE A 136 3.37 -25.68 -1.45
CA PHE A 136 4.35 -25.96 -0.41
C PHE A 136 5.26 -24.75 -0.12
N LEU A 137 5.73 -24.06 -1.15
CA LEU A 137 6.49 -22.82 -1.01
C LEU A 137 5.69 -21.75 -0.26
N GLY A 138 4.40 -21.60 -0.57
CA GLY A 138 3.50 -20.69 0.15
C GLY A 138 3.42 -21.01 1.65
N PHE A 139 3.36 -22.29 2.00
CA PHE A 139 3.39 -22.72 3.40
C PHE A 139 4.73 -22.38 4.09
N LEU A 140 5.85 -22.60 3.40
CA LEU A 140 7.18 -22.21 3.91
C LEU A 140 7.30 -20.70 4.12
N CYS A 141 6.85 -19.89 3.17
CA CYS A 141 6.82 -18.43 3.31
C CYS A 141 5.94 -18.00 4.48
N GLY A 142 4.78 -18.64 4.68
CA GLY A 142 3.91 -18.38 5.83
C GLY A 142 4.57 -18.74 7.16
N ALA A 143 5.21 -19.91 7.26
CA ALA A 143 5.94 -20.32 8.45
C ALA A 143 7.11 -19.39 8.78
N ALA A 144 7.86 -18.95 7.77
CA ALA A 144 8.92 -17.96 7.91
C ALA A 144 8.37 -16.61 8.40
N SER A 145 7.24 -16.15 7.85
CA SER A 145 6.57 -14.93 8.30
C SER A 145 6.17 -15.01 9.78
N LEU A 146 5.55 -16.12 10.21
CA LEU A 146 5.16 -16.32 11.61
C LEU A 146 6.37 -16.35 12.55
N SER A 147 7.44 -17.03 12.14
CA SER A 147 8.68 -17.12 12.90
C SER A 147 9.32 -15.74 13.08
N PHE A 148 9.31 -14.93 12.02
CA PHE A 148 9.80 -13.55 12.08
C PHE A 148 8.93 -12.68 12.99
N SER A 149 7.60 -12.75 12.85
CA SER A 149 6.68 -12.02 13.72
C SER A 149 6.93 -12.34 15.20
N TRP A 150 7.10 -13.62 15.54
CA TRP A 150 7.36 -14.05 16.92
C TRP A 150 8.71 -13.57 17.46
N LEU A 151 9.73 -13.46 16.62
CA LEU A 151 11.05 -12.94 17.03
C LEU A 151 11.01 -11.42 17.27
N THR A 152 10.12 -10.71 16.59
CA THR A 152 9.98 -9.25 16.67
C THR A 152 9.00 -8.75 17.73
N GLU A 153 8.17 -9.63 18.30
CA GLU A 153 7.30 -9.37 19.46
C GLU A 153 8.07 -9.48 20.78
#